data_AF-A0A916Y2T1-F1
#
_entry.id   AF-A0A916Y2T1-F1
#
_cell.length_a   1.000
_cell.length_b   1.000
_cell.length_c   1.000
_cell.angle_alpha   90.00
_cell.angle_beta   90.00
_cell.angle_gamma   90.00
#
_symmetry.space_group_name_H-M   'P 1'
#
loop_
_entity.id
_entity.type
_entity.pdbx_description
1 polymer ?
#
loop_
_entity_poly.entity_id
_entity_poly.type
_entity_poly.pdbx_seq_one_letter_code
_entity_poly.pdbx_strand_id
1 'polypeptide(L)'
;MTPAPPLFRLTPAQIHVLMLLDDGPAEDSVGMELDQFRGCQVDVAERLKDKGLVETQFGWRFTLWFRLTAKGRNLLRTGVR
;
A
#
# COMPACT_ATOMS: atom_id res chain seq x y z
N MET A 1 -13.54 13.78 -3.58
CA MET A 1 -12.96 12.42 -3.46
C MET A 1 -12.69 11.88 -4.86
N THR A 2 -11.43 11.65 -5.22
CA THR A 2 -11.07 11.13 -6.55
C THR A 2 -11.24 9.61 -6.58
N PRO A 3 -11.89 9.02 -7.59
CA PRO A 3 -12.11 7.58 -7.68
C PRO A 3 -10.80 6.78 -7.75
N ALA A 4 -10.86 5.49 -7.42
CA ALA A 4 -9.69 4.61 -7.53
C ALA A 4 -9.39 4.31 -8.99
N PRO A 5 -8.12 4.36 -9.43
CA PRO A 5 -7.78 3.90 -10.77
C PRO A 5 -8.07 2.39 -10.83
N PRO A 6 -8.65 1.85 -11.91
CA PRO A 6 -8.90 0.42 -12.00
C PRO A 6 -7.59 -0.38 -11.94
N LEU A 7 -7.65 -1.62 -11.42
CA LEU A 7 -6.48 -2.42 -11.06
C LEU A 7 -5.54 -2.71 -12.25
N PHE A 8 -6.09 -2.83 -13.48
CA PHE A 8 -5.31 -2.99 -14.72
C PHE A 8 -4.43 -1.77 -15.09
N ARG A 9 -4.60 -0.63 -14.41
CA ARG A 9 -3.73 0.55 -14.56
C ARG A 9 -2.59 0.57 -13.54
N LEU A 10 -2.47 -0.44 -12.69
CA LEU A 10 -1.34 -0.61 -11.78
C LEU A 10 -0.28 -1.53 -12.41
N THR A 11 0.98 -1.25 -12.11
CA THR A 11 2.08 -2.14 -12.49
C THR A 11 2.06 -3.41 -11.63
N PRO A 12 2.68 -4.52 -12.07
CA PRO A 12 2.80 -5.73 -11.25
C PRO A 12 3.43 -5.46 -9.87
N ALA A 13 4.42 -4.57 -9.80
CA ALA A 13 5.04 -4.17 -8.53
C ALA A 13 4.06 -3.43 -7.60
N GLN A 14 3.20 -2.57 -8.15
CA GLN A 14 2.16 -1.87 -7.38
C GLN A 14 1.12 -2.86 -6.85
N ILE A 15 0.69 -3.82 -7.66
CA ILE A 15 -0.24 -4.87 -7.24
C ILE A 15 0.38 -5.72 -6.12
N HIS A 16 1.66 -6.10 -6.28
CA HIS A 16 2.38 -6.87 -5.27
C HIS A 16 2.48 -6.12 -3.92
N VAL A 17 2.80 -4.83 -3.92
CA VAL A 17 2.81 -4.01 -2.69
C VAL A 17 1.41 -3.92 -2.09
N LEU A 18 0.36 -3.74 -2.89
CA LEU A 18 -1.01 -3.73 -2.36
C LEU A 18 -1.37 -5.06 -1.68
N MET A 19 -1.05 -6.20 -2.30
CA MET A 19 -1.27 -7.52 -1.70
C MET A 19 -0.49 -7.72 -0.40
N LEU A 20 0.78 -7.30 -0.36
CA LEU A 20 1.62 -7.37 0.84
C LEU A 20 1.00 -6.59 2.02
N LEU A 21 0.41 -5.42 1.73
CA LEU A 21 -0.24 -4.58 2.74
C LEU A 21 -1.64 -5.05 3.15
N ASP A 22 -2.22 -6.02 2.43
CA ASP A 22 -3.53 -6.62 2.73
C ASP A 22 -3.41 -7.90 3.58
N ASP A 23 -2.23 -8.51 3.67
CA ASP A 23 -1.96 -9.79 4.35
C ASP A 23 -1.95 -9.70 5.90
N GLY A 24 -2.44 -8.59 6.47
CA GLY A 24 -2.56 -8.37 7.92
C GLY A 24 -3.99 -7.94 8.32
N PRO A 25 -4.37 -8.06 9.60
CA PRO A 25 -5.65 -7.53 10.08
C PRO A 25 -5.84 -6.07 9.63
N ALA A 26 -7.04 -5.69 9.21
CA ALA A 26 -7.29 -4.35 8.66
C ALA A 26 -6.93 -3.18 9.61
N GLU A 27 -6.81 -3.50 10.90
CA GLU A 27 -6.47 -2.65 12.03
C GLU A 27 -4.95 -2.58 12.26
N ASP A 28 -4.21 -3.60 11.84
CA ASP A 28 -2.77 -3.70 11.97
C ASP A 28 -2.10 -3.00 10.79
N SER A 29 -1.20 -2.08 11.12
CA SER A 29 -0.28 -1.51 10.15
C SER A 29 0.76 -2.57 9.80
N VAL A 30 1.07 -2.76 8.51
CA VAL A 30 2.24 -3.55 8.12
C VAL A 30 3.46 -2.66 8.33
N GLY A 31 4.17 -2.92 9.42
CA GLY A 31 5.43 -2.24 9.73
C GLY A 31 6.55 -3.02 9.15
N MET A 32 7.21 -2.41 8.19
CA MET A 32 8.55 -2.82 7.84
C MET A 32 9.48 -1.72 8.33
N GLU A 33 10.56 -2.10 9.00
CA GLU A 33 11.62 -1.14 9.27
C GLU A 33 12.14 -0.59 7.93
N LEU A 34 12.52 0.69 7.90
CA LEU A 34 12.83 1.42 6.66
C LEU A 34 13.97 0.75 5.85
N ASP A 35 14.82 0.00 6.54
CA ASP A 35 15.92 -0.83 6.05
C ASP A 35 15.48 -2.22 5.51
N GLN A 36 14.30 -2.70 5.88
CA GLN A 36 13.71 -3.94 5.33
C GLN A 36 13.06 -3.73 3.97
N PHE A 37 12.72 -2.48 3.63
CA PHE A 37 12.29 -2.15 2.28
C PHE A 37 13.49 -2.22 1.33
N ARG A 38 13.43 -3.16 0.36
CA ARG A 38 14.29 -3.04 -0.82
C ARG A 38 13.83 -1.79 -1.56
N GLY A 39 14.70 -0.79 -1.74
CA GLY A 39 14.33 0.61 -2.06
C GLY A 39 13.25 0.84 -3.13
N CYS A 40 13.08 -0.07 -4.09
CA CYS A 40 11.98 -0.01 -5.07
C CYS A 40 10.57 -0.12 -4.47
N GLN A 41 10.39 -0.75 -3.31
CA GLN A 41 9.09 -0.93 -2.66
C GLN A 41 8.61 0.34 -1.94
N VAL A 42 9.50 1.15 -1.36
CA VAL A 42 9.16 2.47 -0.77
C VAL A 42 8.64 3.41 -1.85
N ASP A 43 9.38 3.52 -2.96
CA ASP A 43 8.98 4.37 -4.09
C ASP A 43 7.62 3.97 -4.65
N VAL A 44 7.34 2.67 -4.71
CA VAL A 44 6.04 2.15 -5.16
C VAL A 44 4.94 2.49 -4.15
N ALA A 45 5.20 2.37 -2.85
CA ALA A 45 4.22 2.68 -1.81
C ALA A 45 3.92 4.19 -1.74
N GLU A 46 4.91 5.06 -1.91
CA GLU A 46 4.71 6.52 -2.02
C GLU A 46 3.87 6.87 -3.27
N ARG A 47 4.14 6.25 -4.42
CA ARG A 47 3.29 6.43 -5.63
C ARG A 47 1.85 5.93 -5.44
N LEU A 48 1.65 4.94 -4.58
CA LEU A 48 0.31 4.46 -4.20
C LEU A 48 -0.37 5.40 -3.19
N LYS A 49 0.42 6.05 -2.32
CA LYS A 49 -0.04 7.13 -1.44
C LYS A 49 -0.56 8.32 -2.25
N ASP A 50 0.16 8.74 -3.29
CA ASP A 50 -0.28 9.81 -4.20
C ASP A 50 -1.61 9.50 -4.89
N LYS A 51 -1.95 8.21 -5.04
CA LYS A 51 -3.24 7.73 -5.59
C LYS A 51 -4.34 7.61 -4.54
N GLY A 52 -4.03 7.82 -3.26
CA GLY A 52 -4.90 7.64 -2.10
C GLY A 52 -5.24 6.19 -1.80
N LEU A 53 -4.42 5.24 -2.26
CA LEU A 53 -4.63 3.80 -2.07
C LEU A 53 -3.92 3.28 -0.82
N VAL A 54 -2.86 3.98 -0.41
CA VAL A 54 -2.06 3.68 0.77
C VAL A 54 -1.94 4.96 1.61
N GLU A 55 -1.85 4.81 2.92
CA GLU A 55 -1.48 5.87 3.86
C GLU A 55 -0.13 5.51 4.51
N THR A 56 0.63 6.54 4.89
CA THR A 56 1.90 6.37 5.60
C THR A 56 1.83 6.97 6.99
N GLN A 57 2.43 6.27 7.95
CA GLN A 57 2.58 6.75 9.31
C GLN A 57 4.01 6.52 9.79
N PHE A 58 4.63 7.57 10.31
CA PHE A 58 5.91 7.43 11.00
C PHE A 58 5.67 6.83 12.38
N GLY A 59 6.36 5.73 12.67
CA GLY A 59 6.35 5.08 13.98
C GLY A 59 7.58 5.42 14.81
N TRP A 60 7.77 4.66 15.89
CA TRP A 60 8.98 4.72 16.72
C TRP A 60 10.22 4.19 15.97
N ARG A 61 11.43 4.48 16.45
CA ARG A 61 12.72 3.93 15.95
C ARG A 61 12.93 3.99 14.42
N PHE A 62 12.49 5.08 13.77
CA PHE A 62 12.60 5.24 12.30
C PHE A 62 11.83 4.18 11.49
N THR A 63 10.80 3.55 12.06
CA THR A 63 9.93 2.66 11.30
C THR A 63 8.90 3.47 10.51
N LEU A 64 8.76 3.17 9.21
CA LEU A 64 7.71 3.73 8.37
C LEU A 64 6.63 2.66 8.16
N TRP A 65 5.42 2.97 8.60
CA TRP A 65 4.28 2.08 8.48
C TRP A 65 3.47 2.46 7.25
N PHE A 66 3.14 1.46 6.45
CA PHE A 66 2.24 1.60 5.32
C PHE A 66 0.95 0.83 5.60
N ARG A 67 -0.18 1.40 5.23
CA ARG A 67 -1.49 0.76 5.41
C ARG A 67 -2.37 1.03 4.21
N LEU A 68 -3.16 0.03 3.80
CA LEU A 68 -4.19 0.24 2.80
C LEU A 68 -5.30 1.16 3.33
N THR A 69 -5.69 2.11 2.51
CA THR A 69 -6.93 2.85 2.75
C THR A 69 -8.14 1.98 2.43
N ALA A 70 -9.34 2.40 2.82
CA ALA A 70 -10.57 1.73 2.39
C ALA A 70 -10.68 1.65 0.85
N LYS A 71 -10.16 2.68 0.16
CA LYS A 71 -10.09 2.77 -1.30
C LYS A 71 -9.12 1.73 -1.88
N GLY A 72 -7.94 1.57 -1.29
CA GLY A 72 -6.95 0.55 -1.67
C GLY A 72 -7.48 -0.88 -1.51
N ARG A 73 -8.10 -1.18 -0.36
CA ARG A 73 -8.73 -2.50 -0.10
C ARG A 73 -9.83 -2.83 -1.09
N ASN A 74 -10.74 -1.88 -1.35
CA ASN A 74 -11.81 -2.09 -2.30
C ASN A 74 -11.29 -2.35 -3.72
N LEU A 75 -10.19 -1.69 -4.11
CA LEU A 75 -9.56 -1.91 -5.40
C LEU A 75 -9.08 -3.37 -5.56
N LEU A 76 -8.36 -3.90 -4.57
CA LEU A 76 -7.90 -5.28 -4.60
C LEU A 76 -9.08 -6.25 -4.72
N ARG A 77 -10.12 -6.05 -3.91
CA ARG A 77 -11.30 -6.93 -3.90
C ARG A 77 -12.09 -6.91 -5.21
N THR A 78 -12.14 -5.78 -5.92
CA THR A 78 -12.90 -5.68 -7.17
C THR A 78 -12.09 -6.01 -8.42
N GLY A 79 -10.75 -5.96 -8.36
CA GLY A 79 -9.88 -6.24 -9.50
C GLY A 79 -9.32 -7.66 -9.59
N VAL A 80 -9.52 -8.51 -8.58
CA VAL A 80 -9.06 -9.93 -8.53
C VAL A 80 -10.22 -10.91 -8.85
N ARG A 81 -11.28 -10.43 -9.52
CA ARG A 81 -12.44 -11.24 -9.88
C ARG A 81 -12.46 -11.64 -11.34
#